data_AF-A0A2K8T9S7-F1
#
_entry.id   AF-A0A2K8T9S7-F1
#
_cell.length_a   1.000
_cell.length_b   1.000
_cell.length_c   1.000
_cell.angle_alpha   90.00
_cell.angle_beta   90.00
_cell.angle_gamma   90.00
#
_symmetry.space_group_name_H-M   'P 1'
#
loop_
_entity.id
_entity.type
_entity.pdbx_description
1 polymer ?
#
loop_
_entity_poly.entity_id
_entity_poly.type
_entity_poly.pdbx_seq_one_letter_code
_entity_poly.pdbx_strand_id
1 'polypeptide(L)'
;MHSYNQGQREVHTAYPIGVEVLIDDISQKMKHLNGGKIGDLSKIRFCLEMGHTKYSRDIDIKDVYTACLKDWYEKYLKKVVNLTLDAKHQGDEIWALGGGCLLPGFKKLLEKNGFKILDNPVEANVFGLLSIAKTIMNKNSPATSLKL
;
A
#
# COMPACT_ATOMS: atom_id res chain seq x y z
N MET A 1 0.66 -3.06 13.16
CA MET A 1 1.95 -2.41 12.86
C MET A 1 2.24 -1.46 14.02
N HIS A 2 3.37 -1.61 14.70
CA HIS A 2 3.74 -0.77 15.84
C HIS A 2 4.75 0.27 15.35
N SER A 3 4.44 1.55 15.54
CA SER A 3 5.37 2.65 15.32
C SER A 3 5.73 3.26 16.67
N TYR A 4 6.91 3.88 16.74
CA TYR A 4 7.43 4.54 17.92
C TYR A 4 7.72 5.99 17.58
N ASN A 5 7.27 6.91 18.41
CA ASN A 5 7.61 8.34 18.34
C ASN A 5 8.23 8.75 19.68
N GLN A 6 9.43 9.33 19.64
CA GLN A 6 10.20 9.72 20.83
C GLN A 6 10.31 8.63 21.92
N GLY A 7 10.41 7.36 21.51
CA GLY A 7 10.52 6.22 22.44
C GLY A 7 9.22 5.77 23.10
N GLN A 8 8.08 6.40 22.80
CA GLN A 8 6.76 5.94 23.23
C GLN A 8 6.06 5.15 22.14
N ARG A 9 5.41 4.05 22.54
CA ARG A 9 4.62 3.20 21.64
C ARG A 9 3.32 3.92 21.32
N GLU A 10 3.15 4.35 20.08
CA GLU A 10 1.87 4.87 19.62
C GLU A 10 0.93 3.72 19.27
N VAL A 11 -0.29 3.76 19.83
CA VAL A 11 -1.37 2.84 19.47
C VAL A 11 -2.04 3.41 18.23
N HIS A 12 -1.62 2.93 17.06
CA HIS A 12 -2.34 3.25 15.82
C HIS A 12 -3.67 2.50 15.78
N THR A 13 -4.75 3.24 15.56
CA THR A 13 -6.05 2.68 15.19
C THR A 13 -5.90 1.98 13.83
N ALA A 14 -6.28 0.71 13.74
CA ALA A 14 -6.37 0.05 12.44
C ALA A 14 -7.47 0.73 11.63
N TYR A 15 -7.11 1.32 10.49
CA TYR A 15 -8.12 1.91 9.62
C TYR A 15 -8.66 0.84 8.65
N PRO A 16 -9.98 0.56 8.64
CA PRO A 16 -10.61 -0.38 7.71
C PRO A 16 -10.82 0.27 6.33
N ILE A 17 -9.73 0.67 5.68
CA ILE A 17 -9.74 1.61 4.54
C ILE A 17 -8.87 1.16 3.36
N GLY A 18 -8.51 -0.13 3.32
CA GLY A 18 -7.60 -0.68 2.31
C GLY A 18 -8.13 -0.57 0.88
N VAL A 19 -7.32 -1.05 -0.07
CA VAL A 19 -7.62 -1.06 -1.51
C VAL A 19 -8.94 -1.79 -1.83
N GLU A 20 -9.38 -2.71 -0.98
CA GLU A 20 -10.68 -3.37 -1.07
C GLU A 20 -11.85 -2.39 -1.20
N VAL A 21 -11.87 -1.34 -0.38
CA VAL A 21 -12.95 -0.34 -0.40
C VAL A 21 -12.96 0.40 -1.74
N LEU A 22 -11.77 0.68 -2.30
CA LEU A 22 -11.64 1.29 -3.61
C LEU A 22 -12.17 0.36 -4.72
N ILE A 23 -11.87 -0.95 -4.64
CA ILE A 23 -12.33 -1.95 -5.62
C ILE A 23 -13.87 -2.06 -5.59
N ASP A 24 -14.47 -2.08 -4.40
CA ASP A 24 -15.92 -2.09 -4.23
C ASP A 24 -16.57 -0.82 -4.81
N ASP A 25 -16.00 0.35 -4.53
CA ASP A 25 -16.50 1.63 -5.06
C ASP A 25 -16.45 1.66 -6.60
N ILE A 26 -15.37 1.17 -7.21
CA ILE A 26 -15.24 1.05 -8.67
C ILE A 26 -16.32 0.12 -9.22
N SER A 27 -16.51 -1.05 -8.60
CA SER A 27 -17.54 -2.02 -9.02
C SER A 27 -18.94 -1.41 -9.05
N GLN A 28 -19.29 -0.61 -8.04
CA GLN A 28 -20.60 0.05 -8.00
C GLN A 28 -20.72 1.19 -9.02
N LYS A 29 -19.67 2.00 -9.20
CA LYS A 29 -19.72 3.18 -10.07
C LYS A 29 -19.57 2.84 -11.56
N MET A 30 -19.01 1.69 -11.93
CA MET A 30 -18.83 1.29 -13.33
C MET A 30 -20.08 0.69 -14.02
N LYS A 31 -21.25 0.67 -13.37
CA LYS A 31 -22.51 0.13 -13.95
C LYS A 31 -22.82 0.67 -15.34
N HIS A 32 -22.64 1.96 -15.54
CA HIS A 32 -22.90 2.64 -16.81
C HIS A 32 -21.97 2.17 -17.94
N LEU A 33 -20.76 1.70 -17.62
CA LEU A 33 -19.81 1.13 -18.58
C LEU A 33 -20.03 -0.37 -18.82
N ASN A 34 -20.72 -1.04 -17.91
CA ASN A 34 -20.87 -2.50 -17.88
C ASN A 34 -22.33 -2.94 -18.12
N GLY A 35 -23.04 -2.23 -19.01
CA GLY A 35 -24.42 -2.58 -19.40
C GLY A 35 -25.41 -2.61 -18.24
N GLY A 36 -25.23 -1.73 -17.25
CA GLY A 36 -26.07 -1.63 -16.05
C GLY A 36 -25.68 -2.59 -14.91
N LYS A 37 -24.73 -3.50 -15.12
CA LYS A 37 -24.29 -4.48 -14.11
C LYS A 37 -23.14 -3.95 -13.27
N ILE A 38 -23.08 -4.34 -11.99
CA ILE A 38 -21.89 -4.11 -11.16
C ILE A 38 -20.66 -4.77 -11.78
N GLY A 39 -19.49 -4.21 -11.49
CA GLY A 39 -18.21 -4.79 -11.90
C GLY A 39 -17.83 -6.04 -11.11
N ASP A 40 -17.14 -6.97 -11.75
CA ASP A 40 -16.54 -8.12 -11.08
C ASP A 40 -15.30 -7.68 -10.30
N LEU A 41 -15.32 -7.89 -8.98
CA LEU A 41 -14.25 -7.47 -8.07
C LEU A 41 -12.89 -8.12 -8.43
N SER A 42 -12.89 -9.38 -8.86
CA SER A 42 -11.67 -10.10 -9.19
C SER A 42 -11.02 -9.53 -10.46
N LYS A 43 -11.82 -9.15 -11.45
CA LYS A 43 -11.32 -8.51 -12.68
C LYS A 43 -10.78 -7.12 -12.43
N ILE A 44 -11.47 -6.33 -11.59
CA ILE A 44 -10.99 -5.00 -11.18
C ILE A 44 -9.67 -5.13 -10.42
N ARG A 45 -9.59 -6.03 -9.43
CA ARG A 45 -8.34 -6.30 -8.72
C ARG A 45 -7.22 -6.65 -9.70
N PHE A 46 -7.48 -7.63 -10.57
CA PHE A 46 -6.47 -8.13 -11.50
C PHE A 46 -5.89 -7.00 -12.36
N CYS A 47 -6.73 -6.16 -12.97
CA CYS A 47 -6.18 -5.08 -13.81
C CYS A 47 -5.34 -4.09 -12.98
N LEU A 48 -5.80 -3.72 -11.78
CA LEU A 48 -5.08 -2.78 -10.92
C LEU A 48 -3.75 -3.34 -10.41
N GLU A 49 -3.71 -4.62 -10.01
CA GLU A 49 -2.48 -5.31 -9.59
C GLU A 49 -1.50 -5.46 -10.75
N MET A 50 -2.00 -5.61 -11.98
CA MET A 50 -1.20 -5.60 -13.21
C MET A 50 -0.79 -4.19 -13.66
N GLY A 51 -1.18 -3.14 -12.92
CA GLY A 51 -0.78 -1.76 -13.20
C GLY A 51 -1.54 -1.07 -14.33
N HIS A 52 -2.72 -1.57 -14.72
CA HIS A 52 -3.56 -0.98 -15.76
C HIS A 52 -5.04 -0.89 -15.37
N THR A 53 -5.85 -0.23 -16.20
CA THR A 53 -7.31 -0.02 -15.95
C THR A 53 -8.20 -0.75 -16.95
N LYS A 54 -7.61 -1.55 -17.84
CA LYS A 54 -8.36 -2.36 -18.80
C LYS A 54 -9.09 -3.52 -18.11
N TYR A 55 -10.41 -3.42 -17.97
CA TYR A 55 -11.28 -4.40 -17.31
C TYR A 55 -11.67 -5.57 -18.24
N SER A 56 -11.89 -5.28 -19.52
CA SER A 56 -12.12 -6.28 -20.57
C SER A 56 -11.52 -5.81 -21.89
N ARG A 57 -11.74 -6.54 -23.00
CA ARG A 57 -11.26 -6.12 -24.33
C ARG A 57 -11.77 -4.73 -24.70
N ASP A 58 -13.03 -4.45 -24.36
CA ASP A 58 -13.79 -3.29 -24.83
C ASP A 58 -14.09 -2.28 -23.71
N ILE A 59 -13.84 -2.64 -22.45
CA ILE A 59 -14.12 -1.80 -21.28
C ILE A 59 -12.81 -1.40 -20.60
N ASP A 60 -12.59 -0.09 -20.51
CA ASP A 60 -11.56 0.54 -19.70
C ASP A 60 -12.22 1.31 -18.55
N ILE A 61 -11.82 1.03 -17.31
CA ILE A 61 -12.36 1.70 -16.12
C ILE A 61 -11.55 2.93 -15.70
N LYS A 62 -10.64 3.43 -16.54
CA LYS A 62 -9.71 4.53 -16.20
C LYS A 62 -10.38 5.73 -15.53
N ASP A 63 -11.48 6.22 -16.08
CA ASP A 63 -12.15 7.42 -15.58
C ASP A 63 -12.86 7.14 -14.25
N VAL A 64 -13.54 6.00 -14.15
CA VAL A 64 -14.17 5.53 -12.90
C VAL A 64 -13.13 5.32 -11.81
N TYR A 65 -12.03 4.63 -12.14
CA TYR A 65 -10.90 4.40 -11.27
C TYR A 65 -10.32 5.72 -10.75
N THR A 66 -10.06 6.69 -11.63
CA THR A 66 -9.46 7.97 -11.26
C THR A 66 -10.36 8.76 -10.31
N ALA A 67 -11.67 8.77 -10.57
CA ALA A 67 -12.65 9.39 -9.69
C ALA A 67 -12.71 8.70 -8.31
N CYS A 68 -12.84 7.37 -8.29
CA CYS A 68 -12.87 6.61 -7.03
C CYS A 68 -11.56 6.75 -6.25
N LEU A 69 -10.40 6.72 -6.91
CA LEU A 69 -9.10 6.86 -6.27
C LEU A 69 -8.98 8.22 -5.57
N LYS A 70 -9.45 9.29 -6.22
CA LYS A 70 -9.47 10.64 -5.64
C LYS A 70 -10.36 10.68 -4.40
N ASP A 71 -11.59 10.18 -4.49
CA ASP A 71 -12.53 10.14 -3.37
C ASP A 71 -11.98 9.32 -2.20
N TRP A 72 -11.43 8.15 -2.49
CA TRP A 72 -10.81 7.26 -1.52
C TRP A 72 -9.60 7.91 -0.84
N TYR A 73 -8.72 8.55 -1.61
CA TYR A 73 -7.57 9.27 -1.07
C TYR A 73 -7.99 10.40 -0.12
N GLU A 74 -8.91 11.26 -0.58
CA GLU A 74 -9.41 12.39 0.19
C GLU A 74 -10.08 11.95 1.50
N LYS A 75 -10.89 10.88 1.43
CA LYS A 75 -11.64 10.37 2.58
C LYS A 75 -10.77 9.66 3.60
N TYR A 76 -9.77 8.90 3.15
CA TYR A 76 -9.10 7.93 4.01
C TYR A 76 -7.61 8.19 4.22
N LEU A 77 -6.90 8.72 3.22
CA LEU A 77 -5.45 8.85 3.28
C LEU A 77 -4.97 10.27 3.54
N LYS A 78 -5.68 11.29 3.10
CA LYS A 78 -5.23 12.69 3.17
C LYS A 78 -4.81 13.12 4.57
N LYS A 79 -5.58 12.75 5.60
CA LYS A 79 -5.24 13.08 7.00
C LYS A 79 -3.89 12.46 7.40
N VAL A 80 -3.68 11.17 7.09
CA VAL A 80 -2.44 10.46 7.43
C VAL A 80 -1.25 10.99 6.63
N VAL A 81 -1.48 11.30 5.35
CA VAL A 81 -0.47 11.94 4.50
C VAL A 81 -0.04 13.30 5.06
N ASN A 82 -0.99 14.13 5.50
CA ASN A 82 -0.65 15.43 6.08
C ASN A 82 0.13 15.29 7.39
N LEU A 83 -0.27 14.37 8.27
CA LEU A 83 0.47 14.11 9.53
C LEU A 83 1.90 13.62 9.28
N THR A 84 2.11 12.82 8.23
CA THR A 84 3.44 12.33 7.88
C THR A 84 4.31 13.40 7.21
N LEU A 85 3.70 14.38 6.54
CA LEU A 85 4.41 15.55 6.03
C LEU A 85 4.98 16.43 7.16
N ASP A 86 4.27 16.56 8.28
CA ASP A 86 4.78 17.29 9.45
C ASP A 86 6.05 16.64 10.02
N ALA A 87 6.07 15.31 10.10
CA ALA A 87 7.26 14.54 10.49
C ALA A 87 8.42 14.74 9.48
N LYS A 88 8.10 14.76 8.18
CA LYS A 88 9.10 15.09 7.15
C LYS A 88 9.71 16.48 7.34
N HIS A 89 8.92 17.49 7.70
CA HIS A 89 9.42 18.83 8.00
C HIS A 89 10.34 18.88 9.22
N GLN A 90 10.23 17.91 10.13
CA GLN A 90 11.12 17.74 11.29
C GLN A 90 12.41 16.99 10.96
N GLY A 91 12.56 16.51 9.71
CA GLY A 91 13.76 15.84 9.21
C GLY A 91 13.61 14.34 8.95
N ASP A 92 12.42 13.77 9.16
CA ASP A 92 12.20 12.33 8.98
C ASP A 92 12.06 11.91 7.50
N GLU A 93 12.47 10.68 7.21
CA GLU A 93 12.15 10.02 5.94
C GLU A 93 10.87 9.20 6.07
N ILE A 94 9.90 9.48 5.20
CA ILE A 94 8.62 8.77 5.19
C ILE A 94 8.63 7.71 4.09
N TRP A 95 8.40 6.46 4.48
CA TRP A 95 8.38 5.31 3.58
C TRP A 95 6.96 4.77 3.42
N ALA A 96 6.54 4.53 2.18
CA ALA A 96 5.28 3.85 1.86
C ALA A 96 5.57 2.43 1.32
N LEU A 97 4.89 1.45 1.91
CA LEU A 97 5.08 0.02 1.64
C LEU A 97 3.74 -0.67 1.32
N GLY A 98 3.79 -1.91 0.83
CA GLY A 98 2.64 -2.73 0.47
C GLY A 98 2.14 -2.53 -0.96
N GLY A 99 1.27 -3.45 -1.40
CA GLY A 99 0.76 -3.50 -2.78
C GLY A 99 -0.05 -2.28 -3.21
N GLY A 100 -0.70 -1.59 -2.26
CA GLY A 100 -1.45 -0.36 -2.56
C GLY A 100 -0.58 0.75 -3.18
N CYS A 101 0.72 0.77 -2.89
CA CYS A 101 1.66 1.73 -3.50
C CYS A 101 1.82 1.56 -5.01
N LEU A 102 1.51 0.37 -5.53
CA LEU A 102 1.66 0.01 -6.93
C LEU A 102 0.40 0.24 -7.76
N LEU A 103 -0.65 0.79 -7.15
CA LEU A 103 -1.87 1.17 -7.86
C LEU A 103 -1.56 2.13 -9.03
N PRO A 104 -2.24 2.00 -10.18
CA PRO A 104 -1.98 2.82 -11.37
C PRO A 104 -1.97 4.34 -11.09
N GLY A 105 -0.82 4.99 -11.24
CA GLY A 105 -0.66 6.43 -11.00
C GLY A 105 -0.56 6.84 -9.53
N PHE A 106 -0.81 5.94 -8.58
CA PHE A 106 -0.74 6.23 -7.15
C PHE A 106 0.70 6.37 -6.64
N LYS A 107 1.64 5.57 -7.18
CA LYS A 107 3.08 5.69 -6.89
C LYS A 107 3.58 7.14 -7.05
N LYS A 108 3.28 7.74 -8.20
CA LYS A 108 3.68 9.13 -8.52
C LYS A 108 3.04 10.14 -7.58
N LEU A 109 1.81 9.89 -7.13
CA LEU A 109 1.13 10.75 -6.16
C LEU A 109 1.84 10.72 -4.80
N LEU A 110 2.20 9.53 -4.31
CA LEU A 110 2.95 9.37 -3.06
C LEU A 110 4.33 10.04 -3.14
N GLU A 111 5.07 9.81 -4.23
CA GLU A 111 6.38 10.43 -4.45
C GLU A 111 6.29 11.96 -4.51
N LYS A 112 5.26 12.52 -5.16
CA LYS A 112 4.99 13.96 -5.18
C LYS A 112 4.72 14.53 -3.78
N ASN A 113 4.08 13.74 -2.91
CA ASN A 113 3.89 14.08 -1.50
C ASN A 113 5.11 13.71 -0.64
N GLY A 114 6.25 13.42 -1.26
CA GLY A 114 7.51 13.29 -0.56
C GLY A 114 7.77 11.96 0.12
N PHE A 115 6.97 10.93 -0.18
CA PHE A 115 7.20 9.56 0.28
C PHE A 115 8.29 8.90 -0.56
N LYS A 116 9.08 8.05 0.08
CA LYS A 116 9.94 7.07 -0.58
C LYS A 116 9.21 5.73 -0.68
N ILE A 117 9.41 5.03 -1.79
CA ILE A 117 8.82 3.71 -2.04
C ILE A 117 9.96 2.77 -2.37
N LEU A 118 10.00 1.61 -1.70
CA LEU A 118 10.99 0.56 -2.00
C LEU A 118 10.77 -0.01 -3.41
N ASP A 119 11.82 -0.60 -3.99
CA ASP A 119 11.74 -1.25 -5.30
C ASP A 119 10.74 -2.41 -5.30
N ASN A 120 10.68 -3.17 -4.19
CA ASN A 120 9.69 -4.23 -4.00
C ASN A 120 8.87 -3.97 -2.72
N PRO A 121 7.87 -3.09 -2.77
CA PRO A 121 7.12 -2.68 -1.58
C PRO A 121 6.19 -3.79 -1.07
N VAL A 122 5.86 -4.79 -1.91
CA VAL A 122 5.00 -5.92 -1.54
C VAL A 122 5.73 -6.91 -0.63
N GLU A 123 7.01 -7.14 -0.90
CA GLU A 123 7.82 -8.10 -0.15
C GLU A 123 8.51 -7.49 1.08
N ALA A 124 8.42 -6.18 1.27
CA ALA A 124 9.13 -5.45 2.34
C ALA A 124 8.94 -6.08 3.74
N ASN A 125 7.71 -6.49 4.07
CA ASN A 125 7.40 -7.13 5.34
C ASN A 125 8.05 -8.51 5.46
N VAL A 126 8.02 -9.31 4.39
CA VAL A 126 8.60 -10.67 4.36
C VAL A 126 10.11 -10.59 4.50
N PHE A 127 10.76 -9.65 3.80
CA PHE A 127 12.21 -9.43 3.94
C PHE A 127 12.60 -8.95 5.34
N GLY A 128 11.81 -8.07 5.95
CA GLY A 128 12.02 -7.65 7.34
C GLY A 128 11.98 -8.83 8.30
N LEU A 129 10.95 -9.67 8.21
CA LEU A 129 10.81 -10.87 9.03
C LEU A 129 11.94 -11.87 8.81
N LEU A 130 12.33 -12.12 7.56
CA LEU A 130 13.46 -13.01 7.24
C LEU A 130 14.77 -12.51 7.83
N SER A 131 15.01 -11.19 7.79
CA SER A 131 16.22 -10.57 8.33
C SER A 131 16.28 -10.70 9.86
N ILE A 132 15.15 -10.50 10.54
CA ILE A 132 15.01 -10.72 11.99
C ILE A 132 15.29 -12.19 12.32
N ALA A 133 14.67 -13.14 11.60
CA ALA A 133 14.86 -14.57 11.82
C ALA A 133 16.33 -14.99 11.67
N LYS A 134 17.02 -14.55 10.60
CA LYS A 134 18.45 -14.80 10.39
C LYS A 134 19.31 -14.27 11.54
N THR A 135 19.00 -13.06 12.03
CA THR A 135 19.72 -12.46 13.16
C THR A 135 19.55 -13.27 14.44
N ILE A 136 18.34 -13.77 14.71
CA ILE A 136 18.06 -14.62 15.88
C ILE A 136 18.82 -15.95 15.77
N MET A 137 18.80 -16.60 14.59
CA MET A 137 19.55 -17.86 14.39
C MET A 137 21.06 -17.68 14.60
N ASN A 138 21.63 -16.58 14.09
CA ASN A 138 23.06 -16.29 14.24
C ASN A 138 23.45 -16.00 15.70
N LYS A 139 22.57 -15.35 16.48
CA LYS A 139 22.79 -15.13 17.93
C LYS A 139 22.67 -16.41 18.76
N ASN A 140 21.86 -17.36 18.30
CA ASN A 140 21.59 -18.61 19.01
C ASN A 140 22.48 -19.77 18.54
N SER A 141 23.39 -19.55 17.60
CA SER A 141 24.36 -20.55 17.18
C SER A 141 25.54 -20.55 18.16
N PRO A 142 25.72 -21.58 19.01
CA PRO A 142 26.87 -21.66 19.88
C PRO A 142 28.13 -21.79 19.01
N ALA A 143 29.14 -20.95 19.28
CA ALA A 143 30.47 -21.09 18.72
C ALA A 143 30.92 -22.53 18.96
N THR A 144 30.95 -23.35 17.91
CA THR A 144 31.45 -24.71 17.98
C THR A 144 32.96 -24.60 18.05
N SER A 145 33.50 -24.40 19.25
CA SER A 145 34.92 -24.58 19.54
C SER A 145 35.21 -26.09 19.50
N LEU A 146 35.37 -26.61 18.28
CA LEU A 146 36.07 -27.87 18.04
C LEU A 146 37.54 -27.64 18.41
N LYS A 147 37.90 -28.00 19.65
CA LYS A 147 39.27 -28.33 19.99
C LYS A 147 39.47 -29.80 19.61
N LEU A 148 40.25 -30.02 18.56
CA LEU A 148 40.97 -31.28 18.31
C LEU A 148 42.16 -31.37 19.27
#